data_AF-A0A453HS40-F1
#
_entry.id   AF-A0A453HS40-F1
#
_cell.length_a   1.000
_cell.length_b   1.000
_cell.length_c   1.000
_cell.angle_alpha   90.00
_cell.angle_beta   90.00
_cell.angle_gamma   90.00
#
_symmetry.space_group_name_H-M   'P 1'
#
loop_
_entity.id
_entity.type
_entity.pdbx_description
1 polymer ?
#
loop_
_entity_poly.entity_id
_entity_poly.type
_entity_poly.pdbx_seq_one_letter_code
_entity_poly.pdbx_strand_id
1 'polypeptide(L)'
;MALLFFDLSLLPSPNPNSRLLAAARALELGYAAVALDHPHRGLLADADRCHTAPFPALSSLPLPPSASLHRSRNGSPASEPFRQYTRITLSLD
;
A
#
# COMPACT_ATOMS: atom_id res chain seq x y z
N MET A 1 -12.64 16.20 11.91
CA MET A 1 -11.88 14.94 11.79
C MET A 1 -11.76 14.63 10.31
N ALA A 2 -10.55 14.52 9.77
CA ALA A 2 -10.35 14.26 8.35
C ALA A 2 -10.57 12.77 8.04
N LEU A 3 -11.21 12.46 6.91
CA LEU A 3 -11.41 11.07 6.47
C LEU A 3 -10.23 10.65 5.60
N LEU A 4 -9.54 9.58 5.97
CA LEU A 4 -8.44 9.00 5.21
C LEU A 4 -8.85 7.63 4.66
N PHE A 5 -8.50 7.39 3.41
CA PHE A 5 -8.80 6.12 2.72
C PHE A 5 -7.53 5.29 2.61
N PHE A 6 -7.63 4.03 3.00
CA PHE A 6 -6.52 3.09 3.02
C PHE A 6 -6.90 1.81 2.29
N ASP A 7 -6.00 1.30 1.46
CA ASP A 7 -6.12 -0.06 0.92
C ASP A 7 -5.07 -0.95 1.59
N LEU A 8 -5.51 -1.85 2.46
CA LEU A 8 -4.61 -2.69 3.24
C LEU A 8 -4.34 -4.05 2.58
N SER A 9 -4.91 -4.33 1.41
CA SER A 9 -5.01 -5.69 0.85
C SER A 9 -4.44 -5.79 -0.56
N LEU A 10 -3.41 -5.01 -0.89
CA LEU A 10 -2.70 -5.22 -2.15
C LEU A 10 -2.04 -6.59 -2.13
N LEU A 11 -2.51 -7.48 -3.00
CA LEU A 11 -2.00 -8.84 -3.07
C LEU A 11 -0.57 -8.85 -3.62
N PRO A 12 0.26 -9.81 -3.16
CA PRO A 12 1.58 -10.00 -3.72
C PRO A 12 1.44 -10.41 -5.19
N SER A 13 2.34 -9.91 -6.02
CA SER A 13 2.42 -10.29 -7.43
C SER A 13 3.85 -10.71 -7.76
N PRO A 14 4.04 -11.78 -8.55
CA PRO A 14 5.37 -12.20 -8.98
C PRO A 14 6.06 -11.11 -9.82
N ASN A 15 5.29 -10.21 -10.43
CA ASN A 15 5.83 -9.05 -11.11
C ASN A 15 5.98 -7.86 -10.13
N PRO A 16 7.20 -7.33 -9.88
CA PRO A 16 7.36 -6.13 -9.06
C PRO A 16 6.67 -4.89 -9.65
N ASN A 17 6.56 -4.79 -10.97
CA ASN A 17 5.97 -3.62 -11.63
C ASN A 17 4.45 -3.55 -11.45
N SER A 18 3.76 -4.69 -11.35
CA SER A 18 2.31 -4.69 -11.12
C SER A 18 1.95 -4.17 -9.73
N ARG A 19 2.76 -4.49 -8.70
CA ARG A 19 2.61 -3.96 -7.33
C ARG A 19 2.78 -2.44 -7.30
N LEU A 20 3.80 -1.96 -8.01
CA LEU A 20 4.07 -0.52 -8.15
C LEU A 20 2.92 0.19 -8.86
N LEU A 21 2.42 -0.38 -9.97
CA LEU A 21 1.29 0.15 -10.71
C LEU A 21 0.01 0.19 -9.86
N ALA A 22 -0.29 -0.86 -9.10
CA ALA A 22 -1.45 -0.89 -8.21
C ALA A 22 -1.40 0.24 -7.16
N ALA A 23 -0.23 0.45 -6.56
CA ALA A 23 -0.05 1.53 -5.59
C ALA A 23 -0.07 2.92 -6.21
N ALA A 24 0.46 3.08 -7.43
CA ALA A 24 0.33 4.32 -8.19
C ALA A 24 -1.14 4.62 -8.52
N ARG A 25 -1.93 3.61 -8.88
CA ARG A 25 -3.38 3.75 -9.09
C ARG A 25 -4.11 4.13 -7.81
N ALA A 26 -3.79 3.52 -6.68
CA ALA A 26 -4.38 3.91 -5.40
C ALA A 26 -4.06 5.38 -5.05
N LEU A 27 -2.83 5.83 -5.29
CA LEU A 27 -2.43 7.23 -5.14
C LEU A 27 -3.27 8.15 -6.03
N GLU A 28 -3.39 7.84 -7.33
CA GLU A 28 -4.20 8.60 -8.27
C GLU A 28 -5.67 8.71 -7.84
N LEU A 29 -6.22 7.64 -7.25
CA LEU A 29 -7.59 7.58 -6.73
C LEU A 29 -7.78 8.27 -5.36
N GLY A 30 -6.73 8.91 -4.84
CA GLY A 30 -6.79 9.71 -3.62
C GLY A 30 -6.65 8.92 -2.32
N TYR A 31 -6.18 7.67 -2.36
CA TYR A 31 -5.85 6.94 -1.13
C TYR A 31 -4.69 7.64 -0.39
N ALA A 32 -4.74 7.57 0.94
CA ALA A 32 -3.71 8.10 1.83
C ALA A 32 -2.61 7.07 2.08
N ALA A 33 -2.93 5.77 2.05
CA ALA A 33 -1.91 4.73 2.10
C ALA A 33 -2.35 3.43 1.45
N VAL A 34 -1.35 2.60 1.16
CA VAL A 34 -1.52 1.21 0.76
C VAL A 34 -0.67 0.28 1.63
N ALA A 35 -1.09 -0.97 1.77
CA ALA A 35 -0.28 -2.03 2.34
C ALA A 35 -0.13 -3.21 1.38
N LEU A 36 1.11 -3.66 1.16
CA LEU A 36 1.39 -4.89 0.42
C LEU A 36 1.33 -6.09 1.38
N ASP A 37 0.41 -6.99 1.09
CA ASP A 37 0.20 -8.18 1.89
C ASP A 37 1.21 -9.28 1.55
N HIS A 38 1.71 -9.94 2.59
CA HIS A 38 2.57 -11.11 2.52
C HIS A 38 1.87 -12.25 3.28
N PRO A 39 1.02 -13.03 2.59
CA PRO A 39 0.36 -14.16 3.20
C PRO A 39 1.38 -15.27 3.49
N HIS A 40 1.45 -15.68 4.75
CA HIS A 40 2.24 -16.80 5.23
C HIS A 40 1.29 -17.91 5.67
N ARG A 41 1.60 -19.15 5.30
CA ARG A 41 0.85 -20.33 5.74
C ARG A 41 1.70 -21.12 6.73
N GLY A 42 1.09 -21.50 7.85
CA GLY A 42 1.76 -22.25 8.90
C GLY A 42 2.54 -21.35 9.86
N LEU A 43 3.46 -21.97 10.60
CA LEU A 43 4.21 -21.33 11.67
C LEU A 43 5.33 -20.45 11.09
N LEU A 44 5.42 -19.19 11.54
CA LEU A 44 6.58 -18.33 11.29
C LEU A 44 7.76 -18.84 12.12
N ALA A 45 8.86 -19.17 11.48
CA ALA A 45 10.08 -19.64 12.13
C ALA A 45 11.26 -18.70 11.85
N ASP A 46 12.38 -18.89 12.56
CA ASP A 46 13.63 -18.16 12.30
C ASP A 46 14.14 -18.34 10.87
N ALA A 47 13.78 -19.44 10.21
CA ALA A 47 14.09 -19.68 8.80
C ALA A 47 13.40 -18.68 7.86
N ASP A 48 12.27 -18.07 8.26
CA ASP A 48 11.54 -17.08 7.45
C ASP A 48 12.10 -15.65 7.63
N ARG A 49 13.12 -15.49 8.50
CA ARG A 49 13.71 -14.19 8.77
C ARG A 49 14.27 -13.57 7.49
N CYS A 50 13.92 -12.31 7.25
CA CYS A 50 14.32 -11.55 6.05
C CYS A 50 13.79 -12.08 4.71
N HIS A 51 12.77 -12.96 4.70
CA HIS A 51 12.13 -13.42 3.46
C HIS A 51 11.00 -12.50 2.93
N THR A 52 10.59 -11.49 3.71
CA THR A 52 9.58 -10.50 3.28
C THR A 52 10.20 -9.47 2.33
N ALA A 53 9.74 -9.46 1.07
CA ALA A 53 10.22 -8.49 0.10
C ALA A 53 9.77 -7.06 0.47
N PRO A 54 10.65 -6.06 0.40
CA PRO A 54 10.26 -4.68 0.68
C PRO A 54 9.30 -4.14 -0.39
N PHE A 55 8.41 -3.25 0.01
CA PHE A 55 7.54 -2.52 -0.92
C PHE A 55 8.42 -1.54 -1.74
N PRO A 56 8.41 -1.58 -3.09
CA PRO A 56 9.10 -0.57 -3.89
C PRO A 56 8.52 0.84 -3.64
N ALA A 57 9.37 1.77 -3.21
CA ALA A 57 8.95 3.10 -2.79
C ALA A 57 8.40 3.94 -3.96
N LEU A 58 7.18 4.45 -3.79
CA LEU A 58 6.55 5.50 -4.61
C LEU A 58 6.69 6.88 -3.98
N SER A 59 7.13 6.94 -2.73
CA SER A 59 7.16 8.15 -1.89
C SER A 59 8.07 9.27 -2.40
N SER A 60 8.85 9.04 -3.46
CA SER A 60 9.65 10.07 -4.14
C SER A 60 8.89 10.82 -5.24
N LEU A 61 7.70 10.35 -5.64
CA LEU A 61 6.94 10.97 -6.72
C LEU A 61 6.02 12.08 -6.19
N PRO A 62 5.97 13.24 -6.88
CA PRO A 62 5.04 14.30 -6.53
C PRO A 62 3.59 13.78 -6.62
N LEU A 63 2.73 14.29 -5.74
CA LEU A 63 1.32 13.93 -5.72
C LEU A 63 0.68 14.31 -7.07
N PRO A 64 0.08 13.38 -7.83
CA PRO A 64 -0.52 13.71 -9.11
C PRO A 64 -1.76 14.62 -8.90
N PRO A 65 -2.09 15.53 -9.83
CA PRO A 65 -3.27 16.39 -9.71
C PRO A 65 -4.60 15.64 -9.55
N SER A 66 -4.68 14.41 -10.07
CA SER A 66 -5.83 13.53 -9.85
C SER A 66 -6.02 13.19 -8.37
N ALA A 67 -4.94 12.95 -7.63
CA ALA A 67 -5.00 12.60 -6.22
C ALA A 67 -5.59 13.74 -5.37
N SER A 68 -5.23 15.00 -5.65
CA SER A 68 -5.79 16.15 -4.91
C SER A 68 -7.28 16.32 -5.20
N LEU A 69 -7.71 16.09 -6.45
CA LEU A 69 -9.13 16.11 -6.84
C LEU A 69 -9.93 14.98 -6.18
N HIS A 70 -9.41 13.76 -6.17
CA HIS A 70 -10.08 12.64 -5.52
C HIS A 70 -10.15 12.85 -4.00
N ARG A 71 -9.10 13.35 -3.37
CA ARG A 71 -9.10 13.66 -1.94
C ARG A 71 -10.09 14.75 -1.58
N SER A 72 -10.17 15.84 -2.35
CA SER A 72 -11.14 16.90 -2.09
C SER A 72 -12.58 16.41 -2.19
N ARG A 73 -12.89 15.57 -3.18
CA ARG A 73 -14.20 14.93 -3.34
C ARG A 73 -14.54 13.99 -2.17
N ASN A 74 -13.54 13.30 -1.63
CA ASN A 74 -13.72 12.32 -0.57
C ASN A 74 -13.62 12.93 0.85
N GLY A 75 -13.41 14.25 0.97
CA GLY A 75 -13.23 14.92 2.27
C GLY A 75 -11.88 14.61 2.95
N SER A 76 -10.89 14.18 2.17
CA SER A 76 -9.52 13.90 2.60
C SER A 76 -8.60 15.10 2.37
N PRO A 77 -7.60 15.36 3.23
CA PRO A 77 -6.67 16.48 3.06
C PRO A 77 -5.74 16.25 1.87
N ALA A 78 -5.64 17.24 0.97
CA ALA A 78 -4.70 17.18 -0.14
C ALA A 78 -3.23 17.13 0.31
N SER A 79 -2.93 17.69 1.49
CA SER A 79 -1.59 17.72 2.10
C SER A 79 -1.15 16.40 2.73
N GLU A 80 -2.04 15.40 2.85
CA GLU A 80 -1.69 14.14 3.51
C GLU A 80 -0.61 13.39 2.68
N PRO A 81 0.53 13.00 3.26
CA PRO A 81 1.52 12.22 2.54
C PRO A 81 0.96 10.84 2.16
N PHE A 82 1.37 10.33 0.99
CA PHE A 82 1.07 8.94 0.63
C PHE A 82 2.02 7.99 1.36
N ARG A 83 1.45 7.02 2.09
CA ARG A 83 2.22 6.06 2.88
C ARG A 83 2.15 4.67 2.27
N GLN A 84 3.24 3.93 2.40
CA GLN A 84 3.32 2.54 1.96
C GLN A 84 3.70 1.69 3.16
N TYR A 85 2.93 0.65 3.40
CA TYR A 85 3.11 -0.29 4.49
C TYR A 85 3.37 -1.69 3.96
N THR A 86 4.03 -2.50 4.78
CA THR A 86 4.12 -3.94 4.58
C THR A 86 3.19 -4.61 5.58
N ARG A 87 2.29 -5.48 5.12
CA ARG A 87 1.41 -6.30 5.95
C ARG A 87 1.85 -7.77 5.84
N ILE A 88 1.77 -8.50 6.94
CA ILE A 88 1.92 -9.95 6.97
C ILE A 88 0.59 -10.53 7.42
N THR A 89 0.07 -11.51 6.68
CA THR A 89 -1.18 -12.23 7.03
C THR A 89 -0.83 -13.67 7.35
N LEU A 90 -1.22 -14.15 8.53
CA LEU A 90 -0.94 -15.53 8.95
C LEU A 90 -2.19 -16.38 8.81
N SER A 91 -2.08 -17.48 8.07
CA SER A 91 -3.08 -18.53 8.06
C SER A 91 -2.69 -19.56 9.13
N LEU A 92 -3.50 -19.63 10.18
CA LEU A 92 -3.37 -20.61 11.25
C LEU A 92 -4.36 -21.75 10.98
N ASP A 93 -3.87 -22.99 11.07
CA ASP A 93 -4.69 -24.20 10.98
C ASP A 93 -5.27 -24.59 12.35
#